data_AF-A0A2K2VF54-F1
#
_entry.id   AF-A0A2K2VF54-F1
#
_cell.length_a   1.000
_cell.length_b   1.000
_cell.length_c   1.000
_cell.angle_alpha   90.00
_cell.angle_beta   90.00
_cell.angle_gamma   90.00
#
_symmetry.space_group_name_H-M   'P 1'
#
loop_
_entity.id
_entity.type
_entity.pdbx_description
1 polymer ?
#
loop_
_entity_poly.entity_id
_entity_poly.type
_entity_poly.pdbx_seq_one_letter_code
_entity_poly.pdbx_strand_id
1 'polypeptide(L)'
;MNPLKAIIEERERRTRAGNPGYTVLKLSLIILSVLSIFFPEKILITTSISLASILILLFYGSGSIVLGGISLFLFTIGPIDAMSLYFGAEPSRVVEVTSYTFSTMSSMTLFLATTSNEDMETLFGRNFVVYIYSSIFYFMISFSNIEDSFKSRGYEAKLRKPWSYVPVLIAYIYALSEKLSRIDESIEARGAE
;
A
#
# COMPACT_ATOMS: atom_id res chain seq x y z
N MET A 1 -29.89 20.56 9.89
CA MET A 1 -29.68 19.26 9.23
C MET A 1 -30.27 18.17 10.11
N ASN A 2 -30.99 17.19 9.53
CA ASN A 2 -31.59 16.09 10.30
C ASN A 2 -30.54 14.97 10.48
N PRO A 3 -30.02 14.75 11.70
CA PRO A 3 -28.90 13.81 11.95
C PRO A 3 -29.25 12.36 11.59
N LEU A 4 -30.53 11.97 11.69
CA LEU A 4 -31.01 10.65 11.28
C LEU A 4 -30.88 10.39 9.78
N LYS A 5 -31.06 11.44 8.95
CA LYS A 5 -30.93 11.32 7.49
C LYS A 5 -29.48 11.08 7.08
N ALA A 6 -28.53 11.75 7.73
CA ALA A 6 -27.10 11.55 7.50
C ALA A 6 -26.64 10.13 7.86
N ILE A 7 -27.16 9.58 8.96
CA ILE A 7 -26.84 8.21 9.41
C ILE A 7 -27.40 7.18 8.41
N ILE A 8 -28.62 7.38 7.90
CA ILE A 8 -29.24 6.47 6.91
C ILE A 8 -28.50 6.53 5.58
N GLU A 9 -28.18 7.74 5.09
CA GLU A 9 -27.39 7.93 3.86
C GLU A 9 -25.98 7.32 3.98
N GLU A 10 -25.34 7.42 5.14
CA GLU A 10 -24.04 6.80 5.39
C GLU A 10 -24.12 5.27 5.46
N ARG A 11 -25.19 4.73 6.05
CA ARG A 11 -25.44 3.28 6.10
C ARG A 11 -25.68 2.72 4.70
N GLU A 12 -26.52 3.38 3.90
CA GLU A 12 -26.78 2.99 2.50
C GLU A 12 -25.52 3.08 1.63
N ARG A 13 -24.65 4.07 1.85
CA ARG A 13 -23.33 4.13 1.20
C ARG A 13 -22.47 2.92 1.55
N ARG A 14 -22.36 2.55 2.83
CA ARG A 14 -21.58 1.37 3.26
C ARG A 14 -22.14 0.08 2.64
N THR A 15 -23.47 -0.07 2.57
CA THR A 15 -24.10 -1.24 1.96
C THR A 15 -23.86 -1.35 0.45
N ARG A 16 -23.77 -0.23 -0.27
CA ARG A 16 -23.38 -0.24 -1.70
C ARG A 16 -21.90 -0.61 -1.89
N ALA A 17 -21.04 -0.27 -0.94
CA ALA A 17 -19.59 -0.50 -1.01
C ALA A 17 -19.18 -1.93 -0.67
N GLY A 18 -19.94 -2.58 0.23
CA GLY A 18 -19.83 -3.99 0.58
C GLY A 18 -20.57 -4.93 -0.39
N ASN A 19 -21.17 -4.41 -1.46
CA ASN A 19 -21.83 -5.24 -2.45
C ASN A 19 -20.78 -6.10 -3.20
N PRO A 20 -20.87 -7.44 -3.21
CA PRO A 20 -19.84 -8.34 -3.73
C PRO A 20 -19.31 -7.98 -5.12
N GLY A 21 -20.19 -7.50 -6.02
CA GLY A 21 -19.82 -7.11 -7.38
C GLY A 21 -18.85 -5.91 -7.43
N TYR A 22 -18.97 -4.96 -6.50
CA TYR A 22 -18.04 -3.83 -6.40
C TYR A 22 -16.70 -4.22 -5.78
N THR A 23 -16.69 -5.17 -4.85
CA THR A 23 -15.46 -5.72 -4.26
C THR A 23 -14.59 -6.42 -5.30
N VAL A 24 -15.19 -7.24 -6.17
CA VAL A 24 -14.47 -7.89 -7.28
C VAL A 24 -13.89 -6.85 -8.23
N LEU A 25 -14.69 -5.84 -8.62
CA LEU A 25 -14.21 -4.74 -9.47
C LEU A 25 -13.01 -4.00 -8.84
N LYS A 26 -13.08 -3.68 -7.54
CA LYS A 26 -11.99 -3.00 -6.80
C LYS A 26 -10.70 -3.84 -6.80
N LEU A 27 -10.79 -5.14 -6.53
CA LEU A 27 -9.65 -6.05 -6.57
C LEU A 27 -9.11 -6.23 -7.99
N SER A 28 -9.97 -6.31 -9.01
CA SER A 28 -9.55 -6.36 -10.40
C SER A 28 -8.81 -5.08 -10.82
N LEU A 29 -9.24 -3.90 -10.38
CA LEU A 29 -8.53 -2.64 -10.64
C LEU A 29 -7.14 -2.64 -10.00
N ILE A 30 -6.99 -3.15 -8.76
CA ILE A 30 -5.68 -3.30 -8.11
C ILE A 30 -4.80 -4.28 -8.90
N ILE A 31 -5.30 -5.48 -9.20
CA ILE A 31 -4.52 -6.51 -9.91
C ILE A 31 -4.09 -5.99 -11.30
N LEU A 32 -5.00 -5.35 -12.04
CA LEU A 32 -4.69 -4.75 -13.33
C LEU A 32 -3.69 -3.59 -13.20
N SER A 33 -3.79 -2.77 -12.15
CA SER A 33 -2.81 -1.71 -11.88
C SER A 33 -1.42 -2.30 -11.63
N VAL A 34 -1.31 -3.37 -10.85
CA VAL A 34 -0.02 -4.02 -10.55
C VAL A 34 0.54 -4.72 -11.80
N LEU A 35 -0.29 -5.48 -12.52
CA LEU A 35 0.13 -6.19 -13.73
C LEU A 35 0.55 -5.27 -14.87
N SER A 36 0.08 -4.01 -14.88
CA SER A 36 0.49 -3.04 -15.89
C SER A 36 1.99 -2.71 -15.86
N ILE A 37 2.71 -3.03 -14.77
CA ILE A 37 4.17 -2.91 -14.71
C ILE A 37 4.89 -3.82 -15.72
N PHE A 38 4.27 -4.94 -16.08
CA PHE A 38 4.79 -5.87 -17.09
C PHE A 38 4.41 -5.46 -18.51
N PHE A 39 3.53 -4.47 -18.66
CA PHE A 39 3.06 -3.93 -19.93
C PHE A 39 3.15 -2.38 -19.93
N PRO A 40 4.34 -1.82 -19.69
CA PRO A 40 4.53 -0.37 -19.47
C PRO A 40 4.13 0.49 -20.68
N GLU A 41 4.09 -0.10 -21.88
CA GLU A 41 3.76 0.60 -23.14
C GLU A 41 2.29 1.01 -23.30
N LYS A 42 1.46 0.87 -22.25
CA LYS A 42 0.03 1.21 -22.31
C LYS A 42 -0.36 2.22 -21.23
N ILE A 43 0.22 3.42 -21.30
CA ILE A 43 -0.21 4.63 -20.57
C ILE A 43 -1.74 4.76 -20.59
N LEU A 44 -2.38 4.46 -21.71
CA LEU A 44 -3.85 4.54 -21.83
C LEU A 44 -4.58 3.62 -20.84
N ILE A 45 -4.05 2.43 -20.56
CA ILE A 45 -4.63 1.48 -19.61
C ILE A 45 -4.42 1.97 -18.18
N THR A 46 -3.19 2.35 -17.81
CA THR A 46 -2.90 2.83 -16.44
C THR A 46 -3.70 4.08 -16.12
N THR A 47 -3.78 5.02 -17.06
CA THR A 47 -4.58 6.24 -16.92
C THR A 47 -6.08 5.95 -16.80
N SER A 48 -6.60 4.97 -17.56
CA SER A 48 -8.01 4.56 -17.48
C SER A 48 -8.36 3.90 -16.15
N ILE A 49 -7.46 3.06 -15.60
CA ILE A 49 -7.62 2.45 -14.28
C ILE A 49 -7.60 3.52 -13.19
N SER A 50 -6.69 4.49 -13.28
CA SER A 50 -6.63 5.63 -12.34
C SER A 50 -7.91 6.45 -12.38
N LEU A 51 -8.38 6.79 -13.58
CA LEU A 51 -9.59 7.58 -13.78
C LEU A 51 -10.83 6.85 -13.24
N ALA A 52 -10.96 5.55 -13.51
CA ALA A 52 -12.04 4.73 -12.96
C ALA A 52 -11.98 4.71 -11.42
N SER A 53 -10.80 4.54 -10.84
CA SER A 53 -10.61 4.50 -9.38
C SER A 53 -11.00 5.83 -8.71
N ILE A 54 -10.60 6.95 -9.31
CA ILE A 54 -10.91 8.30 -8.84
C ILE A 54 -12.40 8.62 -8.99
N LEU A 55 -13.00 8.28 -10.13
CA LEU A 55 -14.44 8.51 -10.33
C LEU A 55 -15.26 7.76 -9.30
N ILE A 56 -14.95 6.49 -9.03
CA ILE A 56 -15.63 5.72 -7.98
C ILE A 56 -15.44 6.38 -6.62
N LEU A 57 -14.23 6.81 -6.25
CA LEU A 57 -13.98 7.53 -5.00
C LEU A 57 -14.78 8.83 -4.87
N LEU A 58 -14.90 9.60 -5.95
CA LEU A 58 -15.68 10.85 -6.00
C LEU A 58 -17.19 10.57 -5.87
N PHE A 59 -17.71 9.55 -6.54
CA PHE A 59 -19.11 9.12 -6.41
C PHE A 59 -19.47 8.70 -4.97
N TYR A 60 -18.50 8.22 -4.18
CA TYR A 60 -18.69 7.88 -2.78
C TYR A 60 -18.69 9.08 -1.83
N GLY A 61 -18.48 10.30 -2.33
CA GLY A 61 -18.38 11.51 -1.51
C GLY A 61 -17.08 11.61 -0.71
N SER A 62 -16.06 10.83 -1.09
CA SER A 62 -14.74 10.80 -0.45
C SER A 62 -13.78 11.80 -1.10
N GLY A 63 -14.28 12.96 -1.52
CA GLY A 63 -13.50 13.97 -2.26
C GLY A 63 -12.28 14.49 -1.48
N SER A 64 -12.37 14.56 -0.16
CA SER A 64 -11.23 14.91 0.71
C SER A 64 -10.12 13.85 0.71
N ILE A 65 -10.48 12.57 0.62
CA ILE A 65 -9.53 11.44 0.52
C ILE A 65 -8.86 11.45 -0.86
N VAL A 66 -9.62 11.76 -1.92
CA VAL A 66 -9.07 11.93 -3.28
C VAL A 66 -8.06 13.07 -3.33
N LEU A 67 -8.43 14.24 -2.81
CA LEU A 67 -7.54 15.40 -2.77
C LEU A 67 -6.31 15.13 -1.91
N GLY A 68 -6.47 14.49 -0.74
CA GLY A 68 -5.36 14.08 0.11
C GLY A 68 -4.42 13.09 -0.60
N GLY A 69 -4.96 12.10 -1.32
CA GLY A 69 -4.18 11.14 -2.10
C GLY A 69 -3.42 11.78 -3.26
N ILE A 70 -4.05 12.70 -4.00
CA ILE A 70 -3.40 13.46 -5.08
C ILE A 70 -2.29 14.36 -4.51
N SER A 71 -2.55 15.08 -3.42
CA SER A 71 -1.54 15.91 -2.77
C SER A 71 -0.36 15.07 -2.31
N LEU A 72 -0.61 13.94 -1.64
CA LEU A 72 0.45 13.06 -1.17
C LEU A 72 1.26 12.49 -2.34
N PHE A 73 0.60 12.11 -3.43
CA PHE A 73 1.28 11.69 -4.66
C PHE A 73 2.19 12.80 -5.22
N LEU A 74 1.67 14.02 -5.38
CA LEU A 74 2.44 15.15 -5.91
C LEU A 74 3.63 15.54 -5.02
N PHE A 75 3.47 15.49 -3.69
CA PHE A 75 4.55 15.79 -2.75
C PHE A 75 5.62 14.70 -2.68
N THR A 76 5.29 13.46 -3.01
CA THR A 76 6.21 12.32 -2.89
C THR A 76 6.87 11.98 -4.23
N ILE A 77 6.07 11.83 -5.28
CA ILE A 77 6.51 11.42 -6.62
C ILE A 77 6.94 12.63 -7.46
N GLY A 78 6.28 13.78 -7.32
CA GLY A 78 6.61 14.99 -8.09
C GLY A 78 8.09 15.42 -7.99
N PRO A 79 8.70 15.47 -6.79
CA PRO A 79 10.14 15.75 -6.66
C PRO A 79 11.04 14.66 -7.28
N ILE A 80 10.62 13.40 -7.24
CA ILE A 80 11.36 12.27 -7.82
C ILE A 80 11.33 12.36 -9.35
N ASP A 81 10.18 12.67 -9.94
CA ASP A 81 10.01 12.88 -11.38
C ASP A 81 10.82 14.09 -11.86
N ALA A 82 10.76 15.19 -11.12
CA ALA A 82 11.52 16.40 -11.43
C ALA A 82 13.04 16.14 -11.36
N MET A 83 13.52 15.42 -10.34
CA MET A 83 14.92 15.02 -10.27
C MET A 83 15.31 14.03 -11.38
N SER A 84 14.44 13.08 -11.70
CA SER A 84 14.70 12.09 -12.76
C SER A 84 14.89 12.78 -14.11
N LEU A 85 14.02 13.73 -14.46
CA LEU A 85 14.16 14.55 -15.66
C LEU A 85 15.42 15.41 -15.61
N TYR A 86 15.75 16.01 -14.46
CA TYR A 86 16.97 16.81 -14.29
C TYR A 86 18.25 15.99 -14.51
N PHE A 87 18.26 14.71 -14.10
CA PHE A 87 19.37 13.77 -14.33
C PHE A 87 19.34 13.10 -15.71
N GLY A 88 18.47 13.54 -16.63
CA GLY A 88 18.44 13.09 -18.02
C GLY A 88 17.63 11.81 -18.28
N ALA A 89 16.69 11.45 -17.39
CA ALA A 89 15.76 10.37 -17.67
C ALA A 89 14.86 10.71 -18.87
N GLU A 90 14.52 9.68 -19.65
CA GLU A 90 13.64 9.83 -20.81
C GLU A 90 12.23 10.26 -20.35
N PRO A 91 11.66 11.36 -20.88
CA PRO A 91 10.36 11.87 -20.42
C PRO A 91 9.21 10.87 -20.55
N SER A 92 9.20 10.08 -21.63
CA SER A 92 8.24 8.99 -21.85
C SER A 92 8.23 8.01 -20.67
N ARG A 93 9.41 7.57 -20.26
CA ARG A 93 9.63 6.59 -19.19
C ARG A 93 9.26 7.14 -17.81
N VAL A 94 9.53 8.43 -17.57
CA VAL A 94 9.06 9.11 -16.34
C VAL A 94 7.54 9.12 -16.31
N VAL A 95 6.88 9.57 -17.38
CA VAL A 95 5.41 9.62 -17.48
C VAL A 95 4.77 8.23 -17.28
N GLU A 96 5.38 7.17 -17.81
CA GLU A 96 4.92 5.79 -17.62
C GLU A 96 4.94 5.37 -16.15
N VAL A 97 6.08 5.57 -15.47
CA VAL A 97 6.26 5.22 -14.05
C VAL A 97 5.34 6.05 -13.16
N THR A 98 5.21 7.35 -13.43
CA THR A 98 4.28 8.25 -12.73
C THR A 98 2.84 7.75 -12.88
N SER A 99 2.43 7.42 -14.11
CA SER A 99 1.07 6.97 -14.43
C SER A 99 0.75 5.62 -13.79
N TYR A 100 1.71 4.68 -13.81
CA TYR A 100 1.63 3.40 -13.10
C TYR A 100 1.45 3.62 -11.59
N THR A 101 2.34 4.38 -10.98
CA THR A 101 2.37 4.60 -9.53
C THR A 101 1.07 5.26 -9.06
N PHE A 102 0.57 6.23 -9.82
CA PHE A 102 -0.70 6.89 -9.55
C PHE A 102 -1.90 5.93 -9.65
N SER A 103 -1.89 5.05 -10.67
CA SER A 103 -2.91 4.03 -10.86
C SER A 103 -2.99 3.09 -9.67
N THR A 104 -1.86 2.51 -9.26
CA THR A 104 -1.80 1.62 -8.11
C THR A 104 -2.23 2.31 -6.82
N MET A 105 -1.74 3.52 -6.55
CA MET A 105 -2.13 4.27 -5.35
C MET A 105 -3.63 4.59 -5.32
N SER A 106 -4.21 5.00 -6.45
CA SER A 106 -5.64 5.34 -6.52
C SER A 106 -6.54 4.11 -6.34
N SER A 107 -6.19 2.96 -6.93
CA SER A 107 -6.91 1.70 -6.74
C SER A 107 -6.78 1.17 -5.31
N MET A 108 -5.61 1.29 -4.69
CA MET A 108 -5.41 0.89 -3.30
C MET A 108 -6.17 1.78 -2.33
N THR A 109 -6.17 3.10 -2.58
CA THR A 109 -6.94 4.07 -1.79
C THR A 109 -8.43 3.80 -1.90
N LEU A 110 -8.93 3.51 -3.12
CA LEU A 110 -10.33 3.11 -3.33
C LEU A 110 -10.67 1.86 -2.52
N PHE A 111 -9.83 0.85 -2.57
CA PHE A 111 -10.06 -0.39 -1.84
C PHE A 111 -10.10 -0.16 -0.33
N LEU A 112 -9.11 0.53 0.23
CA LEU A 112 -9.03 0.80 1.67
C LEU A 112 -10.13 1.74 2.17
N ALA A 113 -10.49 2.77 1.41
CA ALA A 113 -11.49 3.76 1.84
C ALA A 113 -12.93 3.22 1.76
N THR A 114 -13.20 2.22 0.93
CA THR A 114 -14.56 1.76 0.64
C THR A 114 -14.81 0.29 1.01
N THR A 115 -13.84 -0.40 1.58
CA THR A 115 -14.00 -1.79 2.03
C THR A 115 -13.88 -1.81 3.54
N SER A 116 -14.88 -2.37 4.23
CA SER A 116 -14.84 -2.46 5.68
C SER A 116 -13.83 -3.51 6.13
N ASN A 117 -13.30 -3.37 7.35
CA ASN A 117 -12.39 -4.38 7.91
C ASN A 117 -13.07 -5.76 7.98
N GLU A 118 -14.37 -5.82 8.26
CA GLU A 118 -15.17 -7.06 8.29
C GLU A 118 -15.24 -7.74 6.92
N ASP A 119 -15.42 -6.97 5.85
CA ASP A 119 -15.40 -7.49 4.48
C ASP A 119 -13.99 -7.98 4.09
N MET A 120 -12.94 -7.25 4.47
CA MET A 120 -11.54 -7.68 4.24
C MET A 120 -11.22 -8.98 4.99
N GLU A 121 -11.65 -9.12 6.24
CA GLU A 121 -11.50 -10.34 7.02
C GLU A 121 -12.26 -11.52 6.42
N THR A 122 -13.40 -11.27 5.78
CA THR A 122 -14.18 -12.31 5.09
C THR A 122 -13.52 -12.73 3.77
N LEU A 123 -12.96 -11.78 3.02
CA LEU A 123 -12.30 -12.03 1.72
C LEU A 123 -10.94 -12.71 1.84
N PHE A 124 -10.11 -12.26 2.78
CA PHE A 124 -8.75 -12.76 2.95
C PHE A 124 -8.62 -13.80 4.07
N GLY A 125 -9.67 -13.96 4.87
CA GLY A 125 -9.64 -14.74 6.10
C GLY A 125 -9.12 -13.92 7.28
N ARG A 126 -9.86 -13.94 8.39
CA ARG A 126 -9.51 -13.25 9.65
C ARG A 126 -8.09 -13.57 10.12
N ASN A 127 -7.65 -14.81 9.91
CA ASN A 127 -6.31 -15.25 10.26
C ASN A 127 -5.23 -14.50 9.43
N PHE A 128 -5.44 -14.32 8.13
CA PHE A 128 -4.49 -13.65 7.25
C PHE A 128 -4.28 -12.18 7.63
N VAL A 129 -5.36 -11.45 7.90
CA VAL A 129 -5.30 -10.03 8.31
C VAL A 129 -4.59 -9.88 9.65
N VAL A 130 -4.92 -10.74 10.63
CA VAL A 130 -4.27 -10.74 11.96
C VAL A 130 -2.80 -11.10 11.85
N TYR A 131 -2.43 -12.10 11.04
CA TYR A 131 -1.03 -12.48 10.83
C TYR A 131 -0.23 -11.39 10.13
N ILE A 132 -0.78 -10.73 9.09
CA ILE A 132 -0.10 -9.62 8.41
C ILE A 132 0.10 -8.45 9.35
N TYR A 133 -0.94 -8.03 10.07
CA TYR A 133 -0.84 -6.88 10.97
C TYR A 133 0.17 -7.14 12.09
N SER A 134 0.13 -8.33 12.69
CA SER A 134 1.08 -8.76 13.72
C SER A 134 2.51 -8.83 13.17
N SER A 135 2.68 -9.29 11.93
CA SER A 135 3.98 -9.36 11.26
C SER A 135 4.54 -7.97 10.98
N ILE A 136 3.74 -7.04 10.42
CA ILE A 136 4.17 -5.66 10.16
C ILE A 136 4.60 -4.95 11.45
N PHE A 137 3.80 -5.09 12.51
CA PHE A 137 4.12 -4.48 13.80
C PHE A 137 5.42 -5.05 14.40
N TYR A 138 5.59 -6.37 14.34
CA TYR A 138 6.82 -7.04 14.78
C TYR A 138 8.03 -6.62 13.94
N PHE A 139 7.88 -6.49 12.62
CA PHE A 139 8.92 -6.03 11.69
C PHE A 139 9.41 -4.63 12.04
N MET A 140 8.50 -3.69 12.28
CA MET A 140 8.85 -2.33 12.69
C MET A 140 9.60 -2.29 14.02
N ILE A 141 9.11 -3.00 15.04
CA ILE A 141 9.76 -3.05 16.35
C ILE A 141 11.15 -3.68 16.26
N SER A 142 11.27 -4.79 15.52
CA SER A 142 12.54 -5.49 15.35
C SER A 142 13.57 -4.62 14.63
N PHE A 143 13.15 -3.87 13.61
CA PHE A 143 14.03 -2.92 12.93
C PHE A 143 14.52 -1.82 13.88
N SER A 144 13.61 -1.20 14.66
CA SER A 144 13.97 -0.18 15.65
C SER A 144 14.96 -0.70 16.68
N ASN A 145 14.71 -1.88 17.25
CA ASN A 145 15.58 -2.49 18.25
C ASN A 145 17.00 -2.77 17.71
N ILE A 146 17.09 -3.20 16.45
CA ILE A 146 18.39 -3.43 15.80
C ILE A 146 19.08 -2.10 15.54
N GLU A 147 18.38 -1.10 15.01
CA GLU A 147 18.93 0.23 14.81
C GLU A 147 19.46 0.83 16.12
N ASP A 148 18.70 0.70 17.21
CA ASP A 148 19.09 1.19 18.54
C ASP A 148 20.28 0.42 19.12
N SER A 149 20.38 -0.88 18.86
CA SER A 149 21.56 -1.69 19.19
C SER A 149 22.82 -1.19 18.47
N PHE A 150 22.71 -0.86 17.18
CA PHE A 150 23.82 -0.26 16.43
C PHE A 150 24.17 1.14 16.96
N LYS A 151 23.17 2.00 17.22
CA LYS A 151 23.36 3.32 17.84
C LYS A 151 24.09 3.23 19.19
N SER A 152 23.73 2.26 20.03
CA SER A 152 24.36 2.03 21.34
C SER A 152 25.86 1.71 21.24
N ARG A 153 26.31 1.19 20.10
CA ARG A 153 27.71 0.86 19.79
C ARG A 153 28.45 2.00 19.08
N GLY A 154 27.84 3.18 19.00
CA GLY A 154 28.40 4.35 18.32
C GLY A 154 28.25 4.33 16.80
N TYR A 155 27.43 3.42 16.26
CA TYR A 155 27.16 3.38 14.82
C TYR A 155 26.02 4.34 14.45
N GLU A 156 26.29 5.33 13.60
CA GLU A 156 25.29 6.29 13.12
C GLU A 156 24.87 5.98 11.67
N ALA A 157 23.70 5.39 11.49
CA ALA A 157 23.06 5.32 10.19
C ALA A 157 22.52 6.71 9.81
N LYS A 158 22.93 7.24 8.64
CA LYS A 158 22.55 8.57 8.16
C LYS A 158 21.65 8.44 6.95
N LEU A 159 20.47 9.06 7.01
CA LEU A 159 19.51 9.11 5.90
C LEU A 159 20.14 9.56 4.56
N ARG A 160 21.08 10.50 4.61
CA ARG A 160 21.79 11.02 3.42
C ARG A 160 22.90 10.10 2.89
N LYS A 161 23.20 9.00 3.58
CA LYS A 161 24.21 8.01 3.21
C LYS A 161 23.59 6.61 3.27
N PRO A 162 22.80 6.19 2.27
CA PRO A 162 22.02 4.95 2.33
C PRO A 162 22.87 3.69 2.58
N TRP A 163 24.14 3.69 2.16
CA TRP A 163 25.09 2.60 2.45
C TRP A 163 25.37 2.40 3.95
N SER A 164 25.18 3.44 4.78
CA SER A 164 25.26 3.33 6.24
C SER A 164 24.07 2.59 6.88
N TYR A 165 23.03 2.25 6.11
CA TYR A 165 21.98 1.34 6.60
C TYR A 165 22.26 -0.12 6.26
N VAL A 166 23.23 -0.43 5.39
CA VAL A 166 23.49 -1.80 4.92
C VAL A 166 23.77 -2.77 6.08
N PRO A 167 24.62 -2.46 7.07
CA PRO A 167 24.85 -3.38 8.20
C PRO A 167 23.61 -3.60 9.08
N VAL A 168 22.81 -2.55 9.28
CA VAL A 168 21.53 -2.62 10.02
C VAL A 168 20.54 -3.50 9.27
N LEU A 169 20.45 -3.34 7.95
CA LEU A 169 19.58 -4.14 7.08
C LEU A 169 20.01 -5.61 7.01
N ILE A 170 21.31 -5.91 6.96
CA ILE A 170 21.81 -7.29 6.99
C ILE A 170 21.44 -7.95 8.32
N ALA A 171 21.68 -7.27 9.45
CA ALA A 171 21.30 -7.78 10.76
C ALA A 171 19.79 -8.00 10.89
N TYR A 172 19.00 -7.09 10.32
CA TYR A 172 17.56 -7.18 10.28
C TYR A 172 17.07 -8.38 9.44
N ILE A 173 17.60 -8.58 8.23
CA ILE A 173 17.27 -9.72 7.37
C ILE A 173 17.60 -11.04 8.08
N TYR A 174 18.76 -11.12 8.74
CA TYR A 174 19.15 -12.31 9.50
C TYR A 174 18.16 -12.60 10.64
N ALA A 175 17.81 -11.59 11.44
CA ALA A 175 16.86 -11.73 12.54
C ALA A 175 15.46 -12.13 12.06
N LEU A 176 15.03 -11.61 10.91
CA LEU A 176 13.77 -12.00 10.27
C LEU A 176 13.81 -13.46 9.80
N SER A 177 14.88 -13.88 9.14
CA SER A 177 15.03 -15.24 8.64
C SER A 177 15.01 -16.27 9.77
N GLU A 178 15.72 -16.00 10.87
CA GLU A 178 15.71 -16.87 12.05
C GLU A 178 14.31 -16.94 12.68
N LYS A 179 13.58 -15.82 12.73
CA LYS A 179 12.23 -15.78 13.27
C LYS A 179 11.23 -16.53 12.40
N LEU A 180 11.31 -16.38 11.08
CA LEU A 180 10.46 -17.11 10.14
C LEU A 180 10.69 -18.61 10.26
N SER A 181 11.95 -19.07 10.35
CA SER A 181 12.27 -20.48 10.61
C SER A 181 11.60 -21.00 11.88
N ARG A 182 11.65 -20.24 12.98
CA ARG A 182 10.98 -20.63 14.25
C ARG A 182 9.46 -20.62 14.18
N ILE A 183 8.90 -19.72 13.38
CA ILE A 183 7.44 -19.69 13.16
C ILE A 183 7.05 -20.95 12.38
N ASP A 184 7.80 -21.28 11.33
CA ASP A 184 7.60 -22.48 10.52
C ASP A 184 7.69 -23.75 11.37
N GLU A 185 8.77 -23.91 12.14
CA GLU A 185 8.97 -25.01 13.10
C GLU A 185 7.82 -25.07 14.14
N SER A 186 7.32 -23.93 14.60
CA SER A 186 6.19 -23.87 15.53
C SER A 186 4.85 -24.20 14.89
N ILE A 187 4.68 -23.96 13.59
CA ILE A 187 3.48 -24.28 12.83
C ILE A 187 3.46 -25.78 12.55
N GLU A 188 4.58 -26.33 12.06
CA GLU A 188 4.78 -27.76 11.87
C GLU A 188 4.56 -28.55 13.17
N ALA A 189 5.12 -28.07 14.29
CA ALA A 189 4.95 -28.71 15.61
C ALA A 189 3.49 -28.72 16.10
N ARG A 190 2.63 -27.87 15.55
CA ARG A 190 1.19 -27.81 15.85
C ARG A 190 0.33 -28.64 14.89
N GLY A 191 0.94 -29.33 13.93
CA GLY A 191 0.25 -30.17 12.95
C GLY A 191 -0.56 -29.37 11.92
N ALA A 192 -0.22 -28.09 11.72
CA ALA A 192 -0.73 -27.31 10.61
C ALA A 192 0.22 -27.49 9.41
N GLU A 193 -0.32 -27.97 8.28
CA GLU A 193 0.35 -27.94 6.97
C GLU A 193 0.18 -26.58 6.28
#